data_AF-A0A2T9Y0W1-F1
#
_entry.id   AF-A0A2T9Y0W1-F1
#
_cell.length_a   1.000
_cell.length_b   1.000
_cell.length_c   1.000
_cell.angle_alpha   90.00
_cell.angle_beta   90.00
_cell.angle_gamma   90.00
#
_symmetry.space_group_name_H-M   'P 1'
#
loop_
_entity.id
_entity.type
_entity.pdbx_description
1 polymer ?
#
loop_
_entity_poly.entity_id
_entity_poly.type
_entity_poly.pdbx_seq_one_letter_code
_entity_poly.pdbx_strand_id
1 'polypeptide(L)'
;KLPLAIKWPNDLYCISKENAENSPTLKKLGGTLVNSFSNNDHILLIIGTGINVANSLPTASINQLIDEYNFKNSTRIPKISMEEILAFLKNYTINTGYILVTLKNHDYDKVKIIGISTQNGYLIAESLDSTKKKYELHPNGNSFDMTSGLIGQKS
;
A
#
# COMPACT_ATOMS: atom_id res chain seq x y z
N LYS A 1 -1.70 6.04 24.23
CA LYS A 1 -1.09 5.21 23.16
C LYS A 1 -2.11 4.15 22.75
N LEU A 2 -2.40 4.01 21.45
CA LEU A 2 -3.36 3.00 20.97
C LEU A 2 -2.80 1.57 21.14
N PRO A 3 -3.62 0.58 21.55
CA PRO A 3 -3.17 -0.79 21.81
C PRO A 3 -3.07 -1.60 20.50
N LEU A 4 -2.04 -1.31 19.70
CA LEU A 4 -1.78 -1.98 18.41
C LEU A 4 -0.80 -3.16 18.56
N ALA A 5 -0.98 -4.19 17.76
CA ALA A 5 -0.13 -5.37 17.71
C ALA A 5 0.05 -5.89 16.28
N ILE A 6 1.20 -6.51 16.01
CA ILE A 6 1.44 -7.27 14.79
C ILE A 6 1.19 -8.74 15.10
N LYS A 7 0.21 -9.34 14.43
CA LYS A 7 0.07 -10.79 14.38
C LYS A 7 0.96 -11.27 13.25
N TRP A 8 2.02 -11.99 13.62
CA TRP A 8 2.96 -12.54 12.66
C TRP A 8 2.24 -13.38 11.59
N PRO A 9 2.65 -13.31 10.31
CA PRO A 9 3.80 -12.55 9.80
C PRO A 9 3.52 -11.10 9.39
N ASN A 10 2.26 -10.72 9.23
CA ASN A 10 1.95 -9.61 8.33
C ASN A 10 0.64 -8.85 8.63
N ASP A 11 -0.07 -9.18 9.71
CA ASP A 11 -1.36 -8.59 10.00
C ASP A 11 -1.28 -7.55 11.13
N LEU A 12 -1.93 -6.40 10.92
CA LEU A 12 -2.10 -5.37 11.94
C LEU A 12 -3.40 -5.61 12.70
N TYR A 13 -3.30 -5.65 14.02
CA TYR A 13 -4.42 -5.84 14.94
C TYR A 13 -4.47 -4.73 15.99
N CYS A 14 -5.65 -4.50 16.55
CA CYS A 14 -5.79 -3.88 17.86
C CYS A 14 -6.17 -4.91 18.92
N ILE A 15 -5.65 -4.67 20.12
CA ILE A 15 -5.99 -5.42 21.33
C ILE A 15 -7.09 -4.66 22.06
N SER A 16 -8.30 -5.20 22.08
CA SER A 16 -9.38 -4.72 22.95
C SER A 16 -9.44 -5.58 24.21
N LYS A 17 -9.78 -4.97 25.36
CA LYS A 17 -9.94 -5.64 26.66
C LYS A 17 -11.43 -5.77 26.99
N GLU A 18 -12.21 -6.35 26.09
CA GLU A 18 -13.68 -6.24 26.12
C GLU A 18 -14.47 -7.48 26.54
N ASN A 19 -13.82 -8.52 27.08
CA ASN A 19 -14.55 -9.70 27.55
C ASN A 19 -14.59 -9.78 29.08
N ALA A 20 -15.73 -10.25 29.60
CA ALA A 20 -15.99 -10.49 31.03
C ALA A 20 -14.94 -11.42 31.70
N GLU A 21 -14.16 -12.13 30.90
CA GLU A 21 -13.09 -13.05 31.34
C GLU A 21 -11.68 -12.42 31.35
N ASN A 22 -11.54 -11.10 31.16
CA ASN A 22 -10.25 -10.40 31.03
C ASN A 22 -9.35 -10.89 29.87
N SER A 23 -9.88 -11.70 28.96
CA SER A 23 -9.16 -12.19 27.79
C SER A 23 -9.07 -11.10 26.71
N PRO A 24 -7.87 -10.75 26.22
CA PRO A 24 -7.71 -9.76 25.16
C PRO A 24 -8.35 -10.25 23.85
N THR A 25 -9.19 -9.41 23.23
CA THR A 25 -9.76 -9.65 21.91
C THR A 25 -8.94 -8.94 20.85
N LEU A 26 -8.53 -9.69 19.83
CA LEU A 26 -7.78 -9.17 18.69
C LEU A 26 -8.73 -8.84 17.54
N LYS A 27 -8.89 -7.56 17.20
CA LYS A 27 -9.63 -7.14 16.00
C LYS A 27 -8.65 -6.74 14.90
N LYS A 28 -8.80 -7.32 13.70
CA LYS A 28 -7.92 -7.07 12.56
C LYS A 28 -8.20 -5.68 11.98
N LEU A 29 -7.14 -4.90 11.76
CA LEU A 29 -7.20 -3.56 11.16
C LEU A 29 -6.65 -3.53 9.75
N GLY A 30 -5.83 -4.49 9.37
CA GLY A 30 -5.19 -4.48 8.06
C GLY A 30 -4.11 -5.54 7.97
N GLY A 31 -3.33 -5.46 6.89
CA GLY A 31 -2.21 -6.35 6.68
C GLY A 31 -1.39 -5.92 5.49
N THR A 32 -0.19 -6.50 5.41
CA THR A 32 0.71 -6.33 4.29
C THR A 32 0.89 -7.65 3.55
N LEU A 33 0.99 -7.59 2.24
CA LEU A 33 1.38 -8.70 1.39
C LEU A 33 2.66 -8.30 0.68
N VAL A 34 3.66 -9.17 0.72
CA VAL A 34 4.91 -8.99 0.00
C VAL A 34 5.01 -10.10 -1.02
N ASN A 35 5.17 -9.73 -2.28
CA ASN A 35 5.55 -10.67 -3.33
C ASN A 35 6.96 -10.35 -3.80
N SER A 36 7.82 -11.35 -3.87
CA SER A 36 9.22 -11.20 -4.25
C SER A 36 9.51 -11.98 -5.52
N PHE A 37 10.13 -11.32 -6.49
CA PHE A 37 10.60 -11.93 -7.72
C PHE A 37 12.11 -11.75 -7.81
N SER A 38 12.86 -12.83 -7.99
CA SER A 38 14.30 -12.79 -8.19
C SER A 38 14.65 -13.17 -9.63
N ASN A 39 15.46 -12.34 -10.27
CA ASN A 39 16.24 -12.68 -11.46
C ASN A 39 17.72 -12.52 -11.10
N ASN A 40 18.64 -13.16 -11.84
CA ASN A 40 20.05 -13.38 -11.48
C ASN A 40 20.79 -12.20 -10.84
N ASP A 41 20.44 -10.95 -11.17
CA ASP A 41 21.09 -9.73 -10.64
C ASP A 41 20.14 -8.79 -9.85
N HIS A 42 18.84 -9.10 -9.77
CA HIS A 42 17.84 -8.19 -9.20
C HIS A 42 16.71 -8.91 -8.44
N ILE A 43 16.26 -8.30 -7.34
CA ILE A 43 15.06 -8.71 -6.61
C ILE A 43 14.04 -7.57 -6.69
N LEU A 44 12.86 -7.87 -7.21
CA LEU A 44 11.70 -6.98 -7.15
C LEU A 44 10.82 -7.38 -5.97
N LEU A 45 10.57 -6.44 -5.06
CA LEU A 45 9.60 -6.60 -3.98
C LEU A 45 8.36 -5.75 -4.29
N ILE A 46 7.22 -6.40 -4.44
CA ILE A 46 5.92 -5.75 -4.51
C ILE A 46 5.29 -5.83 -3.13
N ILE A 47 5.17 -4.68 -2.47
CA ILE A 47 4.59 -4.56 -1.14
C ILE A 47 3.21 -3.91 -1.28
N GLY A 48 2.16 -4.68 -1.01
CA GLY A 48 0.79 -4.18 -0.93
C GLY A 48 0.36 -4.08 0.53
N THR A 49 -0.05 -2.91 0.99
CA THR A 49 -0.57 -2.71 2.35
C THR A 49 -2.02 -2.25 2.29
N GLY A 50 -2.90 -2.95 3.02
CA GLY A 50 -4.31 -2.58 3.18
C GLY A 50 -4.60 -2.27 4.65
N ILE A 51 -5.26 -1.15 4.91
CA ILE A 51 -5.62 -0.69 6.26
C ILE A 51 -7.06 -0.19 6.27
N ASN A 52 -7.83 -0.62 7.27
CA ASN A 52 -9.15 -0.15 7.60
C ASN A 52 -9.07 1.20 8.31
N VAL A 53 -9.36 2.30 7.61
CA VAL A 53 -9.20 3.67 8.15
C VAL A 53 -10.50 4.17 8.80
N ALA A 54 -11.59 4.16 8.04
CA ALA A 54 -12.86 4.79 8.44
C ALA A 54 -14.11 3.98 8.06
N ASN A 55 -13.97 2.70 7.69
CA ASN A 55 -15.13 1.87 7.36
C ASN A 55 -16.04 1.64 8.58
N SER A 56 -17.32 1.44 8.30
CA SER A 56 -18.31 0.96 9.26
C SER A 56 -18.14 -0.53 9.55
N LEU A 57 -18.99 -1.07 10.42
CA LEU A 57 -19.11 -2.51 10.71
C LEU A 57 -19.23 -3.36 9.42
N PRO A 58 -18.78 -4.63 9.42
CA PRO A 58 -18.42 -5.46 10.57
C PRO A 58 -16.95 -5.44 10.99
N THR A 59 -16.05 -4.79 10.23
CA THR A 59 -14.61 -4.78 10.52
C THR A 59 -14.19 -3.57 11.34
N ALA A 60 -13.19 -3.73 12.20
CA ALA A 60 -12.62 -2.64 13.00
C ALA A 60 -11.78 -1.70 12.13
N SER A 61 -11.85 -0.39 12.39
CA SER A 61 -11.07 0.64 11.70
C SER A 61 -10.28 1.52 12.68
N ILE A 62 -9.24 2.19 12.20
CA ILE A 62 -8.39 3.07 13.01
C ILE A 62 -9.22 4.20 13.66
N ASN A 63 -10.13 4.81 12.91
CA ASN A 63 -10.94 5.91 13.44
C ASN A 63 -11.94 5.44 14.50
N GLN A 64 -12.45 4.22 14.41
CA GLN A 64 -13.26 3.63 15.49
C GLN A 64 -12.43 3.44 16.77
N LEU A 65 -11.17 3.01 16.66
CA LEU A 65 -10.29 2.88 17.82
C LEU A 65 -9.93 4.21 18.45
N ILE A 66 -9.75 5.25 17.64
CA ILE A 66 -9.54 6.62 18.12
C ILE A 66 -10.76 7.09 18.90
N ASP A 67 -11.97 6.85 18.40
CA ASP A 67 -13.22 7.19 19.10
C ASP A 67 -13.33 6.45 20.43
N GLU A 68 -13.13 5.12 20.44
CA GLU A 68 -13.16 4.31 21.66
C GLU A 68 -12.11 4.75 22.68
N TYR A 69 -10.88 5.05 22.23
CA TYR A 69 -9.81 5.50 23.10
C TYR A 69 -10.10 6.88 23.70
N ASN A 70 -10.58 7.82 22.88
CA ASN A 70 -10.98 9.15 23.31
C ASN A 70 -12.09 9.10 24.34
N PHE A 71 -13.11 8.25 24.12
CA PHE A 71 -14.18 8.02 25.08
C PHE A 71 -13.66 7.45 26.40
N LYS A 72 -12.87 6.37 26.35
CA LYS A 72 -12.37 5.66 27.55
C LYS A 72 -11.36 6.48 28.37
N ASN A 73 -10.58 7.36 27.73
CA ASN A 73 -9.48 8.10 28.37
C ASN A 73 -9.73 9.60 28.47
N SER A 74 -10.92 10.10 28.07
CA SER A 74 -11.23 11.53 28.00
C SER A 74 -10.20 12.34 27.20
N THR A 75 -9.73 11.79 26.08
CA THR A 75 -8.75 12.44 25.18
C THR A 75 -9.41 13.00 23.91
N ARG A 76 -8.65 13.75 23.11
CA ARG A 76 -9.08 14.32 21.82
C ARG A 76 -8.08 14.05 20.70
N ILE A 77 -7.72 12.79 20.51
CA ILE A 77 -6.89 12.36 19.39
C ILE A 77 -7.67 12.62 18.09
N PRO A 78 -7.10 13.35 17.11
CA PRO A 78 -7.77 13.59 15.83
C PRO A 78 -7.90 12.30 15.03
N LYS A 79 -9.00 12.19 14.27
CA LYS A 79 -9.19 11.12 13.29
C LYS A 79 -8.22 11.29 12.13
N ILE A 80 -7.88 10.18 11.49
CA ILE A 80 -7.02 10.17 10.31
C ILE A 80 -7.93 10.15 9.07
N SER A 81 -7.68 11.09 8.16
CA SER A 81 -8.33 11.16 6.85
C SER A 81 -7.73 10.13 5.88
N MET A 82 -8.46 9.82 4.81
CA MET A 82 -7.94 8.94 3.77
C MET A 82 -6.75 9.58 3.05
N GLU A 83 -6.79 10.90 2.87
CA GLU A 83 -5.75 11.71 2.24
C GLU A 83 -4.43 11.66 3.02
N GLU A 84 -4.48 11.74 4.34
CA GLU A 84 -3.29 11.62 5.21
C GLU A 84 -2.67 10.23 5.10
N ILE A 85 -3.49 9.17 5.04
CA ILE A 85 -3.01 7.79 4.84
C ILE A 85 -2.37 7.64 3.47
N LEU A 86 -3.00 8.15 2.41
CA LEU A 86 -2.48 8.08 1.05
C LEU A 86 -1.17 8.86 0.90
N ALA A 87 -1.07 10.04 1.51
CA ALA A 87 0.16 10.84 1.54
C ALA A 87 1.28 10.11 2.26
N PHE A 88 0.98 9.49 3.41
CA PHE A 88 1.94 8.68 4.16
C PHE A 88 2.46 7.48 3.34
N LEU A 89 1.54 6.71 2.73
CA LEU A 89 1.90 5.55 1.91
C LEU A 89 2.75 5.95 0.70
N LYS A 90 2.40 7.05 0.02
CA LYS A 90 3.17 7.58 -1.11
C LYS A 90 4.61 7.92 -0.74
N ASN A 91 4.82 8.55 0.42
CA ASN A 91 6.16 8.88 0.90
C ASN A 91 7.00 7.63 1.17
N TYR A 92 6.38 6.54 1.64
CA TYR A 92 7.09 5.29 1.90
C TYR A 92 7.53 4.61 0.60
N THR A 93 6.67 4.57 -0.42
CA THR A 93 6.98 3.96 -1.74
C THR A 93 8.17 4.60 -2.46
N ILE A 94 8.38 5.91 -2.30
CA ILE A 94 9.49 6.62 -2.95
C ILE A 94 10.85 6.26 -2.32
N ASN A 95 10.86 5.79 -1.07
CA ASN A 95 12.10 5.52 -0.31
C ASN A 95 12.58 4.06 -0.40
N THR A 96 11.78 3.14 -0.93
CA THR A 96 12.11 1.69 -0.99
C THR A 96 12.40 1.22 -2.41
N GLY A 97 13.47 1.74 -3.03
CA GLY A 97 13.96 1.24 -4.33
C GLY A 97 13.02 1.50 -5.52
N TYR A 98 13.58 1.61 -6.73
CA TYR A 98 12.81 1.82 -7.95
C TYR A 98 12.36 0.48 -8.55
N ILE A 99 11.09 0.38 -8.92
CA ILE A 99 10.54 -0.78 -9.64
C ILE A 99 10.96 -0.66 -11.10
N LEU A 100 11.73 -1.62 -11.62
CA LEU A 100 12.07 -1.69 -13.04
C LEU A 100 11.08 -2.57 -13.80
N VAL A 101 10.53 -2.06 -14.89
CA VAL A 101 9.63 -2.80 -15.79
C VAL A 101 10.01 -2.54 -17.24
N THR A 102 9.56 -3.42 -18.13
CA THR A 102 9.77 -3.30 -19.57
C THR A 102 8.42 -3.05 -20.25
N LEU A 103 8.34 -2.05 -21.13
CA LEU A 103 7.09 -1.66 -21.79
C LEU A 103 6.95 -2.34 -23.16
N LYS A 104 6.14 -3.39 -23.28
CA LYS A 104 5.95 -4.17 -24.53
C LYS A 104 5.51 -3.31 -25.71
N ASN A 105 4.59 -2.38 -25.47
CA ASN A 105 4.03 -1.51 -26.52
C ASN A 105 4.86 -0.24 -26.79
N HIS A 106 6.03 -0.12 -26.16
CA HIS A 106 6.95 1.00 -26.32
C HIS A 106 8.36 0.47 -26.59
N ASP A 107 8.51 -0.34 -27.64
CA ASP A 107 9.78 -0.90 -28.11
C ASP A 107 10.60 -1.62 -27.03
N TYR A 108 9.92 -2.24 -26.05
CA TYR A 108 10.55 -2.88 -24.91
C TYR A 108 11.46 -1.94 -24.11
N ASP A 109 11.08 -0.66 -24.01
CA ASP A 109 11.79 0.32 -23.21
C ASP A 109 11.82 -0.11 -21.73
N LYS A 110 13.01 -0.07 -21.14
CA LYS A 110 13.24 -0.37 -19.72
C LYS A 110 13.04 0.90 -18.93
N VAL A 111 12.05 0.87 -18.04
CA VAL A 111 11.62 2.05 -17.30
C VAL A 111 11.63 1.78 -15.80
N LYS A 112 11.86 2.82 -15.02
CA LYS A 112 11.60 2.81 -13.57
C LYS A 112 10.20 3.40 -13.29
N ILE A 113 9.42 2.76 -12.44
CA ILE A 113 8.22 3.38 -11.89
C ILE A 113 8.66 4.44 -10.89
N ILE A 114 8.26 5.69 -11.13
CA ILE A 114 8.67 6.85 -10.33
C ILE A 114 7.54 7.40 -9.46
N GLY A 115 6.32 6.89 -9.61
CA GLY A 115 5.21 7.23 -8.72
C GLY A 115 3.85 7.15 -9.38
N ILE A 116 2.91 7.93 -8.84
CA ILE A 116 1.52 8.00 -9.26
C ILE A 116 1.20 9.45 -9.63
N SER A 117 0.55 9.66 -10.78
CA SER A 117 0.07 10.96 -11.24
C SER A 117 -0.98 11.52 -10.30
N THR A 118 -0.81 12.79 -9.91
CA THR A 118 -1.73 13.48 -8.99
C THR A 118 -3.02 13.93 -9.66
N GLN A 119 -3.10 13.91 -10.99
CA GLN A 119 -4.28 14.35 -11.73
C GLN A 119 -5.29 13.21 -11.93
N ASN A 120 -4.79 12.01 -12.23
CA ASN A 120 -5.62 10.89 -12.68
C ASN A 120 -5.33 9.57 -11.93
N GLY A 121 -4.33 9.54 -11.04
CA GLY A 121 -3.99 8.34 -10.27
C GLY A 121 -3.25 7.25 -11.07
N TYR A 122 -2.78 7.54 -12.28
CA TYR A 122 -2.07 6.56 -13.12
C TYR A 122 -0.63 6.36 -12.67
N LEU A 123 -0.07 5.19 -12.97
CA LEU A 123 1.34 4.92 -12.71
C LEU A 123 2.20 5.74 -13.67
N ILE A 124 3.24 6.38 -13.14
CA ILE A 124 4.22 7.11 -13.96
C ILE A 124 5.49 6.28 -14.01
N ALA A 125 5.95 6.02 -15.22
CA ALA A 125 7.22 5.38 -15.51
C ALA A 125 8.17 6.35 -16.21
N GLU A 126 9.47 6.21 -15.99
CA GLU A 126 10.54 7.00 -16.62
C GLU A 126 11.59 6.07 -17.22
N SER A 127 11.97 6.29 -18.48
CA SER A 127 13.00 5.50 -19.15
C SER A 127 14.34 5.56 -18.41
N LEU A 128 15.04 4.43 -18.41
CA LEU A 128 16.40 4.34 -17.89
C LEU A 128 17.43 4.95 -18.85
N ASP A 129 17.06 5.19 -20.11
CA ASP A 129 17.94 5.81 -21.10
C ASP A 129 18.29 7.28 -20.77
N SER A 130 19.06 7.91 -21.66
CA SER A 130 19.46 9.31 -21.53
C SER A 130 18.32 10.30 -21.78
N THR A 131 17.23 9.86 -22.44
CA THR A 131 16.09 10.72 -22.78
C THR A 131 15.21 10.99 -21.55
N LYS A 132 15.20 10.08 -20.56
CA LYS A 132 14.32 10.14 -19.39
C LYS A 132 12.85 10.36 -19.76
N LYS A 133 12.45 9.79 -20.91
CA LYS A 133 11.07 9.86 -21.39
C LYS A 133 10.12 9.30 -20.34
N LYS A 134 9.01 10.01 -20.10
CA LYS A 134 7.98 9.61 -19.13
C LYS A 134 6.78 8.99 -19.82
N TYR A 135 6.19 8.00 -19.17
CA TYR A 135 5.00 7.28 -19.60
C TYR A 135 3.94 7.32 -18.50
N GLU A 136 2.70 7.67 -18.85
CA GLU A 136 1.54 7.47 -17.98
C GLU A 136 0.85 6.14 -18.34
N LEU A 137 0.79 5.24 -17.38
CA LEU A 137 0.30 3.87 -17.56
C LEU A 137 -1.12 3.74 -17.00
N HIS A 138 -2.08 3.69 -17.93
CA HIS A 138 -3.51 3.58 -17.61
C HIS A 138 -3.87 2.19 -17.04
N PRO A 139 -4.68 2.10 -15.95
CA PRO A 139 -5.01 0.83 -15.31
C PRO A 139 -5.93 -0.07 -16.15
N ASN A 140 -6.80 0.53 -16.96
CA ASN A 140 -7.78 -0.22 -17.77
C ASN A 140 -7.21 -0.71 -19.10
N GLY A 141 -6.14 -0.07 -19.59
CA GLY A 141 -5.54 -0.37 -20.89
C GLY A 141 -4.37 -1.33 -20.80
N ASN A 142 -3.72 -1.45 -19.63
CA ASN A 142 -2.49 -2.22 -19.46
C ASN A 142 -2.72 -3.47 -18.61
N SER A 143 -2.07 -4.55 -19.01
CA SER A 143 -1.82 -5.76 -18.23
C SER A 143 -0.36 -5.74 -17.76
N PHE A 144 -0.13 -6.14 -16.52
CA PHE A 144 1.20 -6.33 -16.00
C PHE A 144 1.47 -7.83 -15.89
N ASP A 145 2.29 -8.33 -16.80
CA ASP A 145 2.86 -9.67 -16.70
C ASP A 145 4.03 -9.62 -15.73
N MET A 146 3.69 -9.90 -14.47
CA MET A 146 4.62 -9.84 -13.34
C MET A 146 5.73 -10.89 -13.43
N THR A 147 5.51 -11.99 -14.16
CA THR A 147 6.50 -13.07 -14.29
C THR A 147 7.66 -12.70 -15.20
N SER A 148 7.41 -11.79 -16.14
CA SER A 148 8.39 -11.30 -17.11
C SER A 148 8.80 -9.84 -16.88
N GLY A 149 8.21 -9.17 -15.88
CA GLY A 149 8.44 -7.76 -15.62
C GLY A 149 7.93 -6.86 -16.75
N LEU A 150 6.90 -7.29 -17.48
CA LEU A 150 6.42 -6.64 -18.70
C LEU A 150 5.07 -5.96 -18.48
N ILE A 151 4.97 -4.67 -18.83
CA ILE A 151 3.68 -3.97 -18.97
C ILE A 151 3.34 -3.90 -20.45
N GLY A 152 2.13 -4.32 -20.83
CA GLY A 152 1.63 -4.21 -22.19
C GLY A 152 0.11 -4.12 -22.22
N GLN A 153 -0.47 -3.68 -23.32
CA GLN A 153 -1.92 -3.52 -23.42
C GLN A 153 -2.65 -4.84 -23.17
N LYS A 154 -3.81 -4.77 -22.49
CA LYS A 154 -4.70 -5.92 -22.36
C LYS A 154 -5.22 -6.31 -23.74
N SER A 155 -4.97 -7.56 -24.12
CA SER A 155 -5.62 -8.25 -25.25
C SER A 155 -7.05 -8.61 -24.91
#